data_AF-A0A9W5QW46-F1
#
_entry.id   AF-A0A9W5QW46-F1
#
_cell.length_a   1.000
_cell.length_b   1.000
_cell.length_c   1.000
_cell.angle_alpha   90.00
_cell.angle_beta   90.00
_cell.angle_gamma   90.00
#
_symmetry.space_group_name_H-M   'P 1'
#
loop_
_entity.id
_entity.type
_entity.pdbx_description
1 polymer ?
#
loop_
_entity_poly.entity_id
_entity_poly.type
_entity_poly.pdbx_seq_one_letter_code
_entity_poly.pdbx_strand_id
1 'polypeptide(L)'
;MKGNWCYLYCAIDGEGHTVDIQLRRIRNHEAAYACMKRMHKHFGEPTVLTTDKGPGLLSTFEKLRNNNFYTYTIHCTVKHLNNLIKQDYRYVKRRFVKSAGFQSLLSASRTIKGIETIHAQ
;
A
#
# COMPACT_ATOMS: atom_id res chain seq x y z
N MET A 1 -10.66 23.36 7.13
CA MET A 1 -10.17 22.35 8.09
C MET A 1 -8.87 21.76 7.57
N LYS A 2 -7.74 21.90 8.28
CA LYS A 2 -6.46 21.30 7.87
C LYS A 2 -6.44 19.84 8.32
N GLY A 3 -6.57 18.91 7.37
CA GLY A 3 -6.45 17.48 7.65
C GLY A 3 -5.05 17.14 8.17
N ASN A 4 -4.95 16.17 9.07
CA ASN A 4 -3.66 15.68 9.55
C ASN A 4 -2.96 14.87 8.46
N TRP A 5 -1.68 15.13 8.24
CA TRP A 5 -0.86 14.36 7.30
C TRP A 5 -0.82 12.90 7.71
N CYS A 6 -1.13 12.01 6.75
CA CYS A 6 -1.07 10.57 6.92
C CYS A 6 -0.23 9.97 5.79
N TYR A 7 0.43 8.85 6.07
CA TYR A 7 1.16 8.03 5.13
C TYR A 7 0.24 6.97 4.54
N LEU A 8 0.35 6.77 3.23
CA LEU A 8 -0.44 5.81 2.48
C LEU A 8 0.48 4.67 2.05
N TYR A 9 0.11 3.45 2.42
CA TYR A 9 0.63 2.21 1.86
C TYR A 9 -0.42 1.70 0.88
N CYS A 10 -0.02 1.50 -0.37
CA CYS A 10 -0.90 1.02 -1.43
C CYS A 10 -0.31 -0.26 -2.03
N ALA A 11 -1.19 -1.20 -2.33
CA ALA A 11 -0.89 -2.41 -3.06
C ALA A 11 -1.61 -2.37 -4.41
N ILE A 12 -0.87 -2.66 -5.47
CA ILE A 12 -1.41 -2.81 -6.82
C ILE A 12 -1.11 -4.22 -7.32
N ASP A 13 -1.99 -4.78 -8.13
CA ASP A 13 -1.74 -6.03 -8.84
C ASP A 13 -0.85 -5.81 -10.09
N GLY A 14 -0.60 -6.89 -10.83
CA GLY A 14 0.19 -6.86 -12.07
C GLY A 14 -0.44 -6.09 -13.22
N GLU A 15 -1.76 -5.85 -13.18
CA GLU A 15 -2.51 -5.09 -14.18
C GLU A 15 -2.58 -3.59 -13.82
N GLY A 16 -2.13 -3.23 -12.62
CA GLY A 16 -2.12 -1.86 -12.12
C GLY A 16 -3.40 -1.48 -11.38
N HIS A 17 -4.25 -2.43 -11.03
CA HIS A 17 -5.43 -2.19 -10.20
C HIS A 17 -5.05 -2.16 -8.73
N THR A 18 -5.61 -1.20 -8.00
CA THR A 18 -5.44 -1.10 -6.55
C THR A 18 -6.17 -2.24 -5.85
N VAL A 19 -5.45 -3.06 -5.08
CA VAL A 19 -6.03 -4.19 -4.35
C VAL A 19 -6.14 -3.94 -2.84
N ASP A 20 -5.35 -3.03 -2.29
CA ASP A 20 -5.47 -2.63 -0.88
C ASP A 20 -4.84 -1.26 -0.64
N ILE A 21 -5.52 -0.47 0.18
CA ILE A 21 -5.01 0.81 0.68
C ILE A 21 -5.04 0.83 2.19
N GLN A 22 -3.90 1.18 2.79
CA GLN A 22 -3.75 1.37 4.22
C GLN A 22 -3.19 2.76 4.54
N LEU A 23 -3.89 3.46 5.42
CA LEU A 23 -3.43 4.74 5.96
C LEU A 23 -2.78 4.57 7.33
N ARG A 24 -1.64 5.24 7.55
CA ARG A 24 -0.90 5.25 8.81
C ARG A 24 -0.56 6.70 9.19
N ARG A 25 -0.57 7.01 10.48
CA ARG A 25 -0.15 8.34 10.97
C ARG A 25 1.36 8.54 10.91
N ILE A 26 2.12 7.46 11.05
CA ILE A 26 3.59 7.47 11.17
C ILE A 26 4.17 6.54 10.12
N ARG A 27 5.26 6.98 9.47
CA ARG A 27 6.09 6.16 8.58
C ARG A 27 7.28 5.63 9.35
N ASN A 28 7.18 4.40 9.85
CA ASN A 28 8.27 3.70 10.52
C ASN A 28 8.35 2.24 10.05
N HIS A 29 9.40 1.54 10.46
CA HIS A 29 9.62 0.13 10.09
C HIS A 29 8.50 -0.80 10.57
N GLU A 30 7.93 -0.53 11.76
CA GLU A 30 6.82 -1.31 12.32
C GLU A 30 5.54 -1.18 11.49
N ALA A 31 5.22 0.02 11.03
CA ALA A 31 4.08 0.27 10.17
C ALA A 31 4.23 -0.46 8.83
N ALA A 32 5.42 -0.42 8.23
CA ALA A 32 5.73 -1.18 7.02
C ALA A 32 5.60 -2.70 7.26
N TYR A 33 6.16 -3.20 8.37
CA TYR A 33 6.09 -4.62 8.74
C TYR A 33 4.65 -5.08 8.92
N ALA A 34 3.86 -4.32 9.68
CA ALA A 34 2.45 -4.61 9.90
C ALA A 34 1.63 -4.57 8.60
N CYS A 35 1.96 -3.63 7.70
CA CYS A 35 1.30 -3.53 6.39
C CYS A 35 1.59 -4.77 5.54
N MET A 36 2.86 -5.11 5.33
CA MET A 36 3.26 -6.26 4.52
C MET A 36 2.76 -7.57 5.13
N LYS A 37 2.90 -7.77 6.45
CA LYS A 37 2.35 -8.96 7.13
C LYS A 37 0.84 -9.09 6.94
N ARG A 38 0.09 -7.98 7.02
CA ARG A 38 -1.35 -7.98 6.76
C ARG A 38 -1.66 -8.35 5.31
N MET A 39 -0.93 -7.80 4.35
CA MET A 39 -1.11 -8.13 2.93
C MET A 39 -0.91 -9.62 2.68
N HIS A 40 0.17 -10.20 3.20
CA HIS A 40 0.41 -11.64 3.10
C HIS A 40 -0.75 -12.46 3.69
N LYS A 41 -1.26 -12.07 4.86
CA LYS A 41 -2.40 -12.77 5.47
C LYS A 41 -3.70 -12.65 4.69
N HIS A 42 -3.88 -11.55 3.95
CA HIS A 42 -5.13 -11.28 3.25
C HIS A 42 -5.15 -11.83 1.83
N PHE A 43 -4.04 -11.71 1.11
CA PHE A 43 -3.92 -12.09 -0.30
C PHE A 43 -3.04 -13.32 -0.53
N GLY A 44 -2.45 -13.87 0.53
CA GLY A 44 -1.47 -14.94 0.43
C GLY A 44 -0.11 -14.44 -0.02
N GLU A 45 0.68 -15.37 -0.54
CA GLU A 45 2.05 -15.11 -0.97
C GLU A 45 2.13 -14.80 -2.46
N PRO A 46 2.51 -13.57 -2.87
CA PRO A 46 2.69 -13.26 -4.28
C PRO A 46 3.98 -13.88 -4.83
N THR A 47 3.99 -14.22 -6.13
CA THR A 47 5.22 -14.66 -6.82
C THR A 47 6.25 -13.55 -6.89
N VAL A 48 5.82 -12.30 -7.13
CA VAL A 48 6.67 -11.11 -7.21
C VAL A 48 6.10 -10.02 -6.33
N LEU A 49 6.93 -9.43 -5.47
CA LEU A 49 6.59 -8.25 -4.68
C LEU A 49 7.49 -7.09 -5.10
N THR A 50 6.88 -6.04 -5.65
CA THR A 50 7.61 -4.81 -5.98
C THR A 50 7.36 -3.75 -4.92
N THR A 51 8.43 -3.16 -4.41
CA THR A 51 8.35 -1.99 -3.52
C THR A 51 9.06 -0.80 -4.15
N ASP A 52 8.71 0.40 -3.67
CA ASP A 52 9.53 1.57 -3.96
C ASP A 52 10.93 1.43 -3.35
N LYS A 53 11.85 2.30 -3.76
CA LYS A 53 13.21 2.37 -3.20
C LYS A 53 13.24 3.06 -1.83
N GLY A 54 12.17 2.94 -1.05
CA GLY A 54 12.05 3.55 0.26
C GLY A 54 13.03 2.95 1.26
N PRO A 55 13.69 3.77 2.08
CA PRO A 55 14.57 3.27 3.13
C PRO A 55 13.78 2.38 4.08
N GLY A 56 14.26 1.16 4.29
CA GLY A 56 13.70 0.22 5.25
C GLY A 56 12.67 -0.78 4.71
N LEU A 57 12.13 -0.63 3.50
CA LEU A 57 11.19 -1.61 2.94
C LEU A 57 11.86 -2.95 2.65
N LEU A 58 13.06 -2.92 2.07
CA LEU A 58 13.85 -4.14 1.86
C LEU A 58 14.19 -4.81 3.19
N SER A 59 14.63 -4.05 4.20
CA SER A 59 14.91 -4.61 5.53
C SER A 59 13.65 -5.22 6.17
N THR A 60 12.50 -4.57 6.02
CA THR A 60 11.22 -5.11 6.49
C THR A 60 10.85 -6.39 5.75
N PHE A 61 11.06 -6.45 4.44
CA PHE A 61 10.84 -7.63 3.63
C PHE A 61 11.71 -8.80 4.09
N GLU A 62 13.02 -8.61 4.24
CA GLU A 62 13.93 -9.66 4.70
C GLU A 62 13.58 -10.13 6.13
N LYS A 63 13.18 -9.22 7.02
CA LYS A 63 12.67 -9.59 8.36
C LYS A 63 11.42 -10.46 8.29
N LEU A 64 10.52 -10.19 7.34
CA LEU A 64 9.33 -11.00 7.13
C LEU A 64 9.68 -12.37 6.57
N ARG A 65 10.61 -12.42 5.62
CA ARG A 65 11.15 -13.67 5.06
C ARG A 65 11.75 -14.57 6.13
N ASN A 66 12.54 -14.02 7.04
CA ASN A 66 13.07 -14.77 8.18
C ASN A 66 12.00 -15.31 9.13
N ASN A 67 10.80 -14.72 9.11
CA ASN A 67 9.64 -15.17 9.88
C ASN A 67 8.70 -16.09 9.06
N ASN A 68 9.18 -16.66 7.95
CA ASN A 68 8.43 -17.52 7.03
C ASN A 68 7.27 -16.83 6.29
N PHE A 69 7.31 -15.50 6.16
CA PHE A 69 6.41 -14.73 5.28
C PHE A 69 7.17 -14.38 4.01
N TYR A 70 6.61 -14.64 2.81
CA TYR A 70 7.29 -14.33 1.54
C TYR A 70 8.53 -15.19 1.25
N THR A 71 8.44 -16.48 1.59
CA THR A 71 9.50 -17.50 1.43
C THR A 71 9.89 -17.72 -0.04
N TYR A 72 8.92 -17.80 -0.93
CA TYR A 72 9.02 -18.04 -2.36
C TYR A 72 8.82 -16.77 -3.19
N THR A 73 8.45 -15.65 -2.57
CA THR A 73 8.32 -14.36 -3.24
C THR A 73 9.66 -13.81 -3.70
N ILE A 74 9.72 -13.37 -4.96
CA ILE A 74 10.83 -12.59 -5.50
C ILE A 74 10.58 -11.11 -5.22
N HIS A 75 11.51 -10.45 -4.51
CA HIS A 75 11.44 -9.00 -4.30
C HIS A 75 12.17 -8.25 -5.40
N CYS A 76 11.55 -7.19 -5.92
CA CYS A 76 12.12 -6.38 -6.98
C CYS A 76 11.89 -4.88 -6.73
N THR A 77 12.77 -4.05 -7.29
CA THR A 77 12.63 -2.58 -7.29
C THR A 77 12.66 -2.04 -8.73
N VAL A 78 11.75 -2.51 -9.57
CA VAL A 78 11.71 -2.14 -11.00
C VAL A 78 11.20 -0.72 -11.18
N LYS A 79 11.92 0.11 -11.95
CA LYS A 79 11.55 1.52 -12.19
C LYS A 79 10.17 1.67 -12.84
N HIS A 80 9.84 0.80 -13.79
CA HIS A 80 8.55 0.85 -14.51
C HIS A 80 7.37 0.59 -13.56
N LEU A 81 7.42 -0.49 -12.78
CA LEU A 81 6.39 -0.79 -11.77
C LEU A 81 6.32 0.30 -10.70
N ASN A 82 7.47 0.87 -10.31
CA ASN A 82 7.50 2.03 -9.43
C ASN A 82 6.84 3.28 -10.03
N ASN A 83 6.81 3.43 -11.36
CA ASN A 83 6.07 4.50 -12.01
C ASN A 83 4.55 4.25 -11.94
N LEU A 84 4.10 2.99 -12.06
CA LEU A 84 2.70 2.61 -11.86
C LEU A 84 2.25 2.92 -10.42
N ILE A 85 3.03 2.49 -9.42
CA ILE A 85 2.77 2.81 -8.00
C ILE A 85 2.70 4.33 -7.79
N LYS A 86 3.62 5.11 -8.38
CA LYS A 86 3.58 6.58 -8.29
C LYS A 86 2.36 7.19 -8.98
N GLN A 87 1.93 6.63 -10.10
CA GLN A 87 0.75 7.09 -10.83
C GLN A 87 -0.52 6.83 -10.03
N ASP A 88 -0.67 5.62 -9.51
CA ASP A 88 -1.75 5.24 -8.62
C ASP A 88 -1.78 6.14 -7.38
N TYR A 89 -0.63 6.32 -6.72
CA TYR A 89 -0.51 7.24 -5.59
C TYR A 89 -0.98 8.67 -5.92
N ARG A 90 -0.67 9.20 -7.12
CA ARG A 90 -1.16 10.52 -7.56
C ARG A 90 -2.67 10.53 -7.78
N TYR A 91 -3.23 9.45 -8.30
CA TYR A 91 -4.67 9.32 -8.52
C TYR A 91 -5.43 9.26 -7.20
N VAL A 92 -4.97 8.40 -6.28
CA VAL A 92 -5.48 8.27 -4.92
C VAL A 92 -5.36 9.62 -4.19
N LYS A 93 -4.17 10.24 -4.18
CA LYS A 93 -3.95 11.55 -3.53
C LYS A 93 -4.88 12.64 -4.08
N ARG A 94 -5.11 12.71 -5.39
CA ARG A 94 -6.05 13.68 -6.01
C ARG A 94 -7.48 13.48 -5.49
N ARG A 95 -7.91 12.23 -5.29
CA ARG A 95 -9.22 11.95 -4.68
C ARG A 95 -9.27 12.34 -3.22
N PHE A 96 -8.24 12.01 -2.44
CA PHE A 96 -8.15 12.42 -1.03
C PHE A 96 -8.19 13.94 -0.84
N VAL A 97 -7.54 14.72 -1.71
CA VAL A 97 -7.56 16.19 -1.65
C VAL A 97 -8.97 16.73 -1.92
N LYS A 98 -9.72 16.13 -2.86
CA LYS A 98 -11.14 16.48 -3.08
C LYS A 98 -12.02 16.07 -1.88
N SER A 99 -11.67 14.99 -1.21
CA SER A 99 -12.39 14.46 -0.06
C SER A 99 -11.90 14.99 1.30
N ALA A 100 -11.40 16.23 1.36
CA ALA A 100 -10.87 16.88 2.58
C ALA A 100 -11.84 16.96 3.79
N GLY A 101 -13.04 16.38 3.69
CA GLY A 101 -14.00 16.16 4.78
C GLY A 101 -13.82 14.86 5.58
N PHE A 102 -12.81 14.02 5.31
CA PHE A 102 -12.62 12.80 6.11
C PHE A 102 -12.09 13.11 7.51
N GLN A 103 -12.97 13.06 8.50
CA GLN A 103 -12.67 13.29 9.91
C GLN A 103 -11.82 12.17 10.55
N SER A 104 -11.72 10.99 9.91
CA SER A 104 -10.94 9.86 10.43
C SER A 104 -10.31 8.99 9.34
N LEU A 105 -9.19 8.34 9.69
CA LEU A 105 -8.49 7.34 8.85
C LEU A 105 -9.40 6.18 8.42
N LEU A 106 -10.33 5.78 9.30
CA LEU A 106 -11.29 4.72 9.04
C LEU A 106 -12.34 5.15 8.01
N SER A 107 -12.86 6.37 8.11
CA SER A 107 -13.81 6.92 7.14
C SER A 107 -13.17 7.03 5.75
N ALA A 108 -11.95 7.54 5.69
CA ALA A 108 -11.22 7.64 4.43
C ALA A 108 -10.92 6.26 3.82
N SER A 109 -10.43 5.30 4.63
CA SER A 109 -10.16 3.93 4.18
C SER A 109 -11.42 3.19 3.71
N ARG A 110 -12.57 3.41 4.37
CA ARG A 110 -13.86 2.85 3.95
C ARG A 110 -14.36 3.45 2.65
N THR A 111 -14.23 4.77 2.46
CA THR A 111 -14.61 5.40 1.19
C THR A 111 -13.73 4.93 0.03
N ILE A 112 -12.44 4.70 0.27
CA ILE A 112 -11.55 4.11 -0.73
C ILE A 112 -12.00 2.71 -1.12
N LYS A 113 -12.22 1.82 -0.15
CA LYS A 113 -12.73 0.47 -0.42
C LYS A 113 -14.05 0.49 -1.19
N GLY A 114 -14.94 1.41 -0.85
CA GLY A 114 -16.21 1.59 -1.57
C GLY A 114 -16.02 2.06 -3.02
N ILE A 115 -14.99 2.84 -3.33
CA ILE A 115 -14.66 3.26 -4.72
C ILE A 115 -13.98 2.11 -5.49
N GLU A 116 -13.13 1.32 -4.82
CA GLU A 116 -12.50 0.11 -5.40
C GLU A 116 -13.55 -0.91 -5.84
N THR A 117 -14.66 -1.06 -5.09
CA THR A 117 -15.76 -1.98 -5.45
C THR A 117 -16.54 -1.53 -6.70
N ILE A 118 -16.63 -0.23 -6.97
CA ILE A 118 -17.42 0.30 -8.11
C ILE A 118 -16.66 0.18 -9.44
N HIS A 119 -15.33 0.11 -9.42
CA HIS A 119 -14.51 -0.07 -10.63
C HIS A 119 -14.23 -1.53 -10.99
N ALA A 120 -14.67 -2.49 -10.18
CA ALA A 120 -14.47 -3.92 -10.39
C ALA A 120 -15.68 -4.61 -11.06
N GLN A 121 -16.49 -3.88 -11.82
CA GLN A 121 -17.61 -4.41 -12.61
C GLN A 121 -17.37 -4.22 -14.11
#